data_AF-D3BAL1-F1
#
_entry.id   AF-D3BAL1-F1
#
_cell.length_a   1.000
_cell.length_b   1.000
_cell.length_c   1.000
_cell.angle_alpha   90.00
_cell.angle_beta   90.00
_cell.angle_gamma   90.00
#
_symmetry.space_group_name_H-M   'P 1'
#
loop_
_entity.id
_entity.type
_entity.pdbx_description
1 polymer ?
#
loop_
_entity_poly.entity_id
_entity_poly.type
_entity_poly.pdbx_seq_one_letter_code
_entity_poly.pdbx_strand_id
1 'polypeptide(L)'
;MATQQPDQQLQVSVAQLAPADREGWLTKQGGAIKTWRRRWFVLKGKKLYYFKNKTVSLNQSSYSFHSSLHFSITIQNRSMNQTKYQTVTINLSRLKLVGVADDGEATGLIEFEPESFVKDERDKDKKKKFMFSLGTSKRVYYIYAESETDMKQWIESIRRNLGEGSSGSTSPTPKVTTTIDATPKTNGTAPAIEKPISASSPRAKISNAKTTIQFLRDDDSKVLEFWQIWSESIPPQGDLQSGTSIEFHVATSMDMQKLTWRTAGPQNIFIQKMVDFFWNVGAPETEIDRLNDVGALINPVKIGSWIDMSDKGGMDGGWYFPVDIPLKLAIEASDIGEPTRKLAEWAEANEVLNCYSVGRDMGAAPPRQTEIRLKLPGSDFNAQLNLAVDAFKTFQFPALPNDALNILRQGSNDTTGGLCLSVITSSEGFVRLGLLVPKPSRDIVEKLMEYQMAPKDKISKFEQQLGGVGPAYVEYQFLQKGFGYTVYKEGFDIVLHYFVGEDHAE
;
A
#
# COMPACT_ATOMS: atom_id res chain seq x y z
N MET A 1 -4.32 -42.31 -19.70
CA MET A 1 -5.12 -41.10 -19.99
C MET A 1 -6.17 -40.97 -18.91
N ALA A 2 -6.01 -40.02 -18.00
CA ALA A 2 -7.03 -39.64 -17.03
C ALA A 2 -7.34 -38.17 -17.29
N THR A 3 -8.50 -37.93 -17.89
CA THR A 3 -9.08 -36.61 -18.17
C THR A 3 -9.33 -35.88 -16.85
N GLN A 4 -8.63 -34.77 -16.60
CA GLN A 4 -9.01 -33.81 -15.59
C GLN A 4 -10.37 -33.21 -15.96
N GLN A 5 -11.35 -33.33 -15.06
CA GLN A 5 -12.58 -32.53 -15.14
C GLN A 5 -12.26 -31.08 -14.76
N PRO A 6 -12.88 -30.08 -15.41
CA PRO A 6 -12.68 -28.67 -15.09
C PRO A 6 -13.17 -28.35 -13.66
N ASP A 7 -12.47 -27.47 -12.95
CA ASP A 7 -12.94 -26.88 -11.69
C ASP A 7 -14.34 -26.30 -11.92
N GLN A 8 -15.35 -26.96 -11.36
CA GLN A 8 -16.73 -26.52 -11.48
C GLN A 8 -16.91 -25.25 -10.64
N GLN A 9 -17.04 -24.09 -11.29
CA GLN A 9 -17.34 -22.82 -10.64
C GLN A 9 -18.62 -22.97 -9.80
N LEU A 10 -18.53 -22.67 -8.50
CA LEU A 10 -19.65 -22.75 -7.58
C LEU A 10 -20.40 -21.43 -7.59
N GLN A 11 -21.52 -21.37 -8.33
CA GLN A 11 -22.41 -20.21 -8.41
C GLN A 11 -23.21 -19.97 -7.11
N VAL A 12 -22.52 -19.72 -6.00
CA VAL A 12 -23.11 -19.35 -4.71
C VAL A 12 -22.37 -18.15 -4.17
N SER A 13 -23.10 -17.16 -3.64
CA SER A 13 -22.54 -15.95 -3.01
C SER A 13 -22.69 -15.95 -1.49
N VAL A 14 -21.91 -15.09 -0.81
CA VAL A 14 -21.99 -14.91 0.65
C VAL A 14 -23.41 -14.54 1.10
N ALA A 15 -24.09 -13.65 0.36
CA ALA A 15 -25.45 -13.19 0.67
C ALA A 15 -26.48 -14.32 0.62
N GLN A 16 -26.36 -15.25 -0.33
CA GLN A 16 -27.26 -16.42 -0.43
C GLN A 16 -27.07 -17.42 0.72
N LEU A 17 -25.95 -17.34 1.43
CA LEU A 17 -25.64 -18.19 2.56
C LEU A 17 -26.12 -17.61 3.90
N ALA A 18 -26.71 -16.42 3.95
CA ALA A 18 -27.30 -15.88 5.17
C ALA A 18 -28.62 -16.59 5.59
N PRO A 19 -28.94 -16.69 6.90
CA PRO A 19 -28.00 -16.57 8.01
C PRO A 19 -27.03 -17.76 8.02
N ALA A 20 -25.75 -17.50 8.30
CA ALA A 20 -24.73 -18.52 8.43
C ALA A 20 -24.63 -19.03 9.88
N ASP A 21 -24.23 -20.29 10.07
CA ASP A 21 -23.95 -20.83 11.40
C ASP A 21 -22.68 -20.19 11.99
N ARG A 22 -21.73 -19.85 11.12
CA ARG A 22 -20.56 -19.02 11.42
C ARG A 22 -19.98 -18.46 10.12
N GLU A 23 -19.50 -17.23 10.17
CA GLU A 23 -18.72 -16.65 9.08
C GLU A 23 -17.54 -15.85 9.63
N GLY A 24 -16.49 -15.68 8.84
CA GLY A 24 -15.27 -15.02 9.29
C GLY A 24 -14.06 -15.32 8.43
N TRP A 25 -13.00 -14.54 8.64
CA TRP A 25 -11.72 -14.77 7.97
C TRP A 25 -10.97 -15.93 8.60
N LEU A 26 -10.43 -16.79 7.76
CA LEU A 26 -9.48 -17.83 8.13
C LEU A 26 -8.40 -17.96 7.04
N THR A 27 -7.23 -18.45 7.40
CA THR A 27 -6.16 -18.71 6.44
C THR A 27 -5.96 -20.20 6.26
N LYS A 28 -6.13 -20.68 5.02
CA LYS A 28 -6.04 -22.11 4.67
C LYS A 28 -4.82 -22.41 3.81
N GLN A 29 -4.26 -23.61 3.96
CA GLN A 29 -3.19 -24.10 3.09
C GLN A 29 -3.75 -24.57 1.73
N GLY A 30 -3.05 -24.26 0.64
CA GLY A 30 -3.34 -24.71 -0.72
C GLY A 30 -3.14 -26.23 -0.89
N GLY A 31 -3.82 -26.79 -1.90
CA GLY A 31 -3.83 -28.24 -2.16
C GLY A 31 -2.58 -28.72 -2.89
N ALA A 32 -2.49 -28.31 -4.15
CA ALA A 32 -1.37 -28.61 -5.05
C ALA A 32 -0.10 -27.86 -4.65
N ILE A 33 -0.22 -26.54 -4.43
CA ILE A 33 0.86 -25.70 -3.93
C ILE A 33 0.58 -25.38 -2.48
N LYS A 34 1.53 -25.66 -1.58
CA LYS A 34 1.38 -25.51 -0.11
C LYS A 34 1.45 -24.06 0.38
N THR A 35 0.96 -23.09 -0.41
CA THR A 35 0.82 -21.67 -0.05
C THR A 35 -0.34 -21.47 0.93
N TRP A 36 -0.21 -20.55 1.88
CA TRP A 36 -1.30 -20.13 2.76
C TRP A 36 -2.10 -19.00 2.12
N ARG A 37 -3.43 -19.04 2.19
CA ARG A 37 -4.32 -18.03 1.60
C ARG A 37 -5.45 -17.68 2.56
N ARG A 38 -5.61 -16.39 2.86
CA ARG A 38 -6.73 -15.85 3.63
C ARG A 38 -7.99 -15.89 2.78
N ARG A 39 -9.10 -16.39 3.34
CA ARG A 39 -10.39 -16.54 2.66
C ARG A 39 -11.52 -16.21 3.63
N TRP A 40 -12.60 -15.66 3.12
CA TRP A 40 -13.83 -15.49 3.90
C TRP A 40 -14.55 -16.83 3.93
N PHE A 41 -14.66 -17.44 5.11
CA PHE A 41 -15.34 -18.71 5.27
C PHE A 41 -16.78 -18.47 5.73
N VAL A 42 -17.70 -19.28 5.19
CA VAL A 42 -19.11 -19.29 5.59
C VAL A 42 -19.51 -20.75 5.84
N LEU A 43 -19.83 -21.07 7.10
CA LEU A 43 -20.37 -22.35 7.51
C LEU A 43 -21.90 -22.29 7.46
N LYS A 44 -22.50 -23.20 6.68
CA LYS A 44 -23.96 -23.36 6.59
C LYS A 44 -24.30 -24.85 6.53
N GLY A 45 -24.81 -25.40 7.64
CA GLY A 45 -25.03 -26.82 7.84
C GLY A 45 -23.74 -27.62 7.69
N LYS A 46 -23.82 -28.72 6.94
CA LYS A 46 -22.68 -29.60 6.62
C LYS A 46 -21.75 -29.07 5.53
N LYS A 47 -21.80 -27.77 5.23
CA LYS A 47 -21.05 -27.17 4.13
C LYS A 47 -20.27 -25.95 4.61
N LEU A 48 -18.97 -25.96 4.33
CA LEU A 48 -18.06 -24.87 4.61
C LEU A 48 -17.57 -24.27 3.29
N TYR A 49 -18.14 -23.13 2.94
CA TYR A 49 -17.79 -22.37 1.75
C TYR A 49 -16.62 -21.44 2.06
N TYR A 50 -15.78 -21.16 1.07
CA TYR A 50 -14.78 -20.12 1.18
C TYR A 50 -14.69 -19.26 -0.07
N PHE A 51 -14.55 -17.95 0.14
CA PHE A 51 -14.57 -16.91 -0.87
C PHE A 51 -13.26 -16.14 -0.85
N LYS A 52 -12.90 -15.50 -1.97
CA LYS A 52 -11.79 -14.54 -1.97
C LYS A 52 -12.10 -13.38 -1.02
N ASN A 53 -13.33 -12.87 -1.05
CA ASN A 53 -13.78 -11.66 -0.35
C ASN A 53 -15.09 -11.90 0.43
N LYS A 54 -15.36 -11.07 1.45
CA LYS A 54 -16.63 -11.09 2.22
C LYS A 54 -17.82 -10.54 1.43
N THR A 55 -17.57 -9.59 0.52
CA THR A 55 -18.61 -8.78 -0.13
C THR A 55 -18.59 -9.02 -1.64
N VAL A 56 -19.74 -9.36 -2.20
CA VAL A 56 -20.10 -8.99 -3.59
C VAL A 56 -20.70 -7.60 -3.46
N SER A 57 -20.23 -6.64 -4.26
CA SER A 57 -20.86 -5.31 -4.37
C SER A 57 -22.38 -5.46 -4.42
N LEU A 58 -23.09 -4.67 -3.59
CA LEU A 58 -24.55 -4.65 -3.50
C LEU A 58 -25.16 -4.15 -4.82
N ASN A 59 -25.19 -4.99 -5.85
CA ASN A 59 -26.08 -4.81 -6.97
C ASN A 59 -27.35 -5.60 -6.70
N GLN A 60 -28.27 -4.99 -5.94
CA GLN A 60 -29.70 -4.91 -6.25
C GLN A 60 -30.47 -4.22 -5.11
N SER A 61 -30.81 -2.95 -5.35
CA SER A 61 -32.12 -2.39 -5.02
C SER A 61 -32.48 -1.48 -6.18
N SER A 62 -33.37 -1.96 -7.04
CA SER A 62 -33.95 -1.24 -8.16
C SER A 62 -34.64 0.04 -7.69
N TYR A 63 -34.04 1.20 -7.93
CA TYR A 63 -34.77 2.47 -7.91
C TYR A 63 -35.21 2.80 -9.34
N SER A 64 -36.51 2.72 -9.58
CA SER A 64 -37.12 3.34 -10.76
C SER A 64 -37.11 4.86 -10.59
N PHE A 65 -36.19 5.56 -11.24
CA PHE A 65 -36.32 7.01 -11.39
C PHE A 65 -37.40 7.33 -12.43
N HIS A 66 -38.59 7.69 -11.95
CA HIS A 66 -39.62 8.32 -12.76
C HIS A 66 -39.28 9.80 -12.97
N SER A 67 -38.22 10.10 -13.71
CA SER A 67 -38.13 11.34 -14.50
C SER A 67 -36.94 11.27 -15.45
N SER A 68 -37.20 11.55 -16.72
CA SER A 68 -36.18 11.70 -17.74
C SER A 68 -35.38 12.98 -17.47
N LEU A 69 -34.13 12.85 -16.98
CA LEU A 69 -33.18 13.96 -17.06
C LEU A 69 -32.68 14.09 -18.50
N HIS A 70 -33.07 15.19 -19.15
CA HIS A 70 -32.49 15.63 -20.41
C HIS A 70 -31.43 16.68 -20.10
N PHE A 71 -30.16 16.38 -20.38
CA PHE A 71 -29.12 17.39 -20.44
C PHE A 71 -28.92 17.81 -21.89
N SER A 72 -28.97 19.12 -22.15
CA SER A 72 -28.75 19.68 -23.48
C SER A 72 -27.52 20.58 -23.44
N ILE A 73 -26.54 20.28 -24.29
CA ILE A 73 -25.34 21.10 -24.47
C ILE A 73 -25.52 21.86 -25.78
N THR A 74 -25.28 23.18 -25.76
CA THR A 74 -25.25 24.01 -26.97
C THR A 74 -23.80 24.27 -27.35
N ILE A 75 -23.40 23.79 -28.52
CA ILE A 75 -22.03 23.92 -29.02
C ILE A 75 -22.00 25.05 -30.06
N GLN A 76 -21.07 26.00 -29.88
CA GLN A 76 -20.84 27.09 -30.83
C GLN A 76 -19.73 26.68 -31.81
N ASN A 77 -20.09 26.49 -33.09
CA ASN A 77 -19.10 26.22 -34.13
C ASN A 77 -18.84 27.50 -34.94
N ARG A 78 -17.59 27.96 -34.94
CA ARG A 78 -17.13 29.12 -35.72
C ARG A 78 -16.46 28.65 -37.01
N SER A 79 -16.99 29.06 -38.15
CA SER A 79 -16.31 29.00 -39.45
C SER A 79 -16.18 30.42 -40.01
N MET A 80 -15.18 30.65 -40.86
CA MET A 80 -14.60 31.96 -41.21
C MET A 80 -15.60 33.02 -41.74
N ASN A 81 -16.86 32.70 -42.03
CA ASN A 81 -17.88 33.69 -42.39
C ASN A 81 -19.31 33.39 -41.88
N GLN A 82 -19.50 32.52 -40.88
CA GLN A 82 -20.81 32.35 -40.22
C GLN A 82 -20.71 31.66 -38.85
N THR A 83 -21.52 32.12 -37.87
CA THR A 83 -21.71 31.46 -36.57
C THR A 83 -22.99 30.63 -36.61
N LYS A 84 -22.91 29.33 -36.34
CA LYS A 84 -24.07 28.45 -36.13
C LYS A 84 -23.99 27.80 -34.75
N TYR A 85 -25.14 27.76 -34.07
CA TYR A 85 -25.32 27.06 -32.80
C TYR A 85 -26.08 25.75 -33.07
N GLN A 86 -25.62 24.65 -32.46
CA GLN A 86 -26.31 23.37 -32.49
C GLN A 86 -26.49 22.86 -31.05
N THR A 87 -27.73 22.53 -30.69
CA THR A 87 -28.07 21.94 -29.39
C THR A 87 -28.17 20.43 -29.57
N VAL A 88 -27.40 19.68 -28.78
CA VAL A 88 -27.45 18.21 -28.75
C VAL A 88 -28.06 17.79 -27.41
N THR A 89 -29.16 17.04 -27.47
CA THR A 89 -29.85 16.49 -26.30
C THR A 89 -29.55 15.01 -26.18
N ILE A 90 -28.89 14.61 -25.10
CA ILE A 90 -28.55 13.20 -24.84
C ILE A 90 -29.64 12.60 -23.95
N ASN A 91 -30.26 11.52 -24.41
CA ASN A 91 -31.25 10.77 -23.64
C ASN A 91 -30.56 9.63 -22.87
N LEU A 92 -30.44 9.78 -21.56
CA LEU A 92 -29.72 8.86 -20.68
C LEU A 92 -30.47 7.53 -20.43
N SER A 93 -31.70 7.36 -20.93
CA SER A 93 -32.50 6.13 -20.74
C SER A 93 -32.05 4.93 -21.60
N ARG A 94 -30.99 5.06 -22.42
CA ARG A 94 -30.52 4.00 -23.34
C ARG A 94 -29.08 3.53 -23.16
N LEU A 95 -28.39 3.95 -22.10
CA LEU A 95 -27.07 3.41 -21.77
C LEU A 95 -27.22 2.05 -21.07
N LYS A 96 -26.98 0.95 -21.81
CA LYS A 96 -26.66 -0.34 -21.21
C LYS A 96 -25.16 -0.38 -20.94
N LEU A 97 -24.78 -0.29 -19.67
CA LEU A 97 -23.47 -0.73 -19.20
C LEU A 97 -23.41 -2.26 -19.32
N VAL A 98 -22.56 -2.76 -20.23
CA VAL A 98 -22.20 -4.18 -20.27
C VAL A 98 -20.99 -4.34 -19.35
N GLY A 99 -21.23 -4.79 -18.12
CA GLY A 99 -20.19 -5.28 -17.22
C GLY A 99 -20.37 -6.78 -17.02
N VAL A 100 -19.38 -7.56 -17.43
CA VAL A 100 -19.16 -8.97 -17.03
C VAL A 100 -17.73 -8.99 -16.49
N ALA A 101 -17.49 -9.27 -15.21
CA ALA A 101 -17.19 -10.57 -14.58
C ALA A 101 -16.76 -10.26 -13.11
N ASP A 102 -16.60 -11.15 -12.13
CA ASP A 102 -17.10 -12.49 -11.78
C ASP A 102 -16.55 -12.79 -10.34
N ASP A 103 -16.75 -11.87 -9.39
CA ASP A 103 -16.04 -11.88 -8.09
C ASP A 103 -16.90 -12.33 -6.90
N GLY A 104 -18.14 -12.72 -7.18
CA GLY A 104 -19.13 -13.05 -6.14
C GLY A 104 -19.27 -14.52 -5.78
N GLU A 105 -18.53 -15.40 -6.44
CA GLU A 105 -18.73 -16.85 -6.35
C GLU A 105 -17.78 -17.54 -5.34
N ALA A 106 -18.24 -18.63 -4.76
CA ALA A 106 -17.45 -19.43 -3.84
C ALA A 106 -16.20 -19.98 -4.54
N THR A 107 -15.02 -19.63 -4.02
CA THR A 107 -13.73 -20.14 -4.50
C THR A 107 -13.56 -21.62 -4.21
N GLY A 108 -14.31 -22.14 -3.24
CA GLY A 108 -14.47 -23.57 -3.06
C GLY A 108 -15.42 -23.93 -1.94
N LEU A 109 -15.71 -25.22 -1.86
CA LEU A 109 -16.62 -25.84 -0.91
C LEU A 109 -15.93 -27.03 -0.25
N ILE A 110 -16.07 -27.13 1.07
CA ILE A 110 -15.74 -28.33 1.85
C ILE A 110 -17.07 -28.88 2.37
N GLU A 111 -17.49 -30.02 1.85
CA GLU A 111 -18.68 -30.73 2.31
C GLU A 111 -18.29 -31.74 3.41
N PHE A 112 -19.07 -31.77 4.49
CA PHE A 112 -18.81 -32.62 5.64
C PHE A 112 -19.47 -33.99 5.44
N GLU A 113 -18.65 -35.03 5.51
CA GLU A 113 -19.02 -36.43 5.40
C GLU A 113 -19.07 -37.06 6.81
N PRO A 114 -19.72 -38.23 7.00
CA PRO A 114 -19.73 -38.91 8.31
C PRO A 114 -18.35 -39.15 8.93
N GLU A 115 -17.33 -39.34 8.09
CA GLU A 115 -15.93 -39.53 8.45
C GLU A 115 -15.12 -38.22 8.58
N SER A 116 -15.75 -37.07 8.29
CA SER A 116 -15.10 -35.78 8.46
C SER A 116 -14.79 -35.50 9.93
N PHE A 117 -13.64 -34.88 10.18
CA PHE A 117 -13.19 -34.57 11.54
C PHE A 117 -12.62 -33.17 11.63
N VAL A 118 -12.65 -32.59 12.83
CA VAL A 118 -11.93 -31.36 13.14
C VAL A 118 -11.04 -31.54 14.38
N LYS A 119 -9.75 -31.26 14.24
CA LYS A 119 -8.75 -31.44 15.31
C LYS A 119 -7.97 -30.16 15.54
N ASP A 120 -7.70 -29.88 16.81
CA ASP A 120 -6.71 -28.88 17.20
C ASP A 120 -5.33 -29.38 16.74
N GLU A 121 -4.59 -28.51 16.05
CA GLU A 121 -3.27 -28.83 15.53
C GLU A 121 -2.26 -27.81 16.03
N ARG A 122 -1.06 -28.28 16.36
CA ARG A 122 0.05 -27.40 16.70
C ARG A 122 1.02 -27.37 15.54
N ASP A 123 1.35 -26.16 15.09
CA ASP A 123 2.41 -25.98 14.11
C ASP A 123 3.74 -26.49 14.67
N LYS A 124 4.41 -27.37 13.93
CA LYS A 124 5.69 -27.99 14.35
C LYS A 124 6.76 -26.95 14.61
N ASP A 125 6.70 -25.83 13.88
CA ASP A 125 7.63 -24.72 13.98
C ASP A 125 7.15 -23.61 14.95
N LYS A 126 6.02 -23.81 15.65
CA LYS A 126 5.37 -22.85 16.58
C LYS A 126 5.04 -21.47 16.00
N LYS A 127 5.14 -21.28 14.67
CA LYS A 127 4.85 -20.00 13.99
C LYS A 127 3.35 -19.72 13.85
N LYS A 128 2.51 -20.76 13.74
CA LYS A 128 1.05 -20.64 13.62
C LYS A 128 0.36 -21.17 14.87
N LYS A 129 0.10 -20.27 15.82
CA LYS A 129 -0.32 -20.61 17.20
C LYS A 129 -1.78 -21.04 17.33
N PHE A 130 -2.66 -20.73 16.36
CA PHE A 130 -4.10 -21.00 16.41
C PHE A 130 -4.57 -21.84 15.22
N MET A 131 -3.95 -23.01 15.03
CA MET A 131 -4.17 -23.90 13.89
C MET A 131 -5.11 -25.06 14.23
N PHE A 132 -5.89 -25.49 13.25
CA PHE A 132 -6.69 -26.69 13.30
C PHE A 132 -6.70 -27.39 11.94
N SER A 133 -6.94 -28.70 11.94
CA SER A 133 -7.14 -29.49 10.74
C SER A 133 -8.60 -29.88 10.58
N LEU A 134 -9.10 -29.77 9.35
CA LEU A 134 -10.41 -30.27 8.93
C LEU A 134 -10.20 -31.38 7.91
N GLY A 135 -10.51 -32.61 8.29
CA GLY A 135 -10.43 -33.79 7.43
C GLY A 135 -11.73 -34.08 6.71
N THR A 136 -11.62 -34.50 5.46
CA THR A 136 -12.67 -35.15 4.63
C THR A 136 -12.09 -36.46 4.10
N SER A 137 -12.92 -37.33 3.49
CA SER A 137 -12.40 -38.56 2.84
C SER A 137 -11.33 -38.27 1.78
N LYS A 138 -11.41 -37.10 1.14
CA LYS A 138 -10.53 -36.71 0.03
C LYS A 138 -9.26 -36.02 0.50
N ARG A 139 -9.33 -35.25 1.59
CA ARG A 139 -8.26 -34.31 1.96
C ARG A 139 -8.35 -33.81 3.39
N VAL A 140 -7.18 -33.56 3.99
CA VAL A 140 -7.01 -32.74 5.19
C VAL A 140 -6.69 -31.29 4.81
N TYR A 141 -7.47 -30.37 5.35
CA TYR A 141 -7.29 -28.92 5.24
C TYR A 141 -6.65 -28.40 6.52
N TYR A 142 -5.47 -27.78 6.40
CA TYR A 142 -4.85 -27.04 7.50
C TYR A 142 -5.29 -25.59 7.45
N ILE A 143 -5.80 -25.08 8.57
CA ILE A 143 -6.42 -23.77 8.69
C ILE A 143 -5.93 -23.11 9.99
N TYR A 144 -5.63 -21.82 9.98
CA TYR A 144 -5.41 -21.08 11.23
C TYR A 144 -6.35 -19.87 11.33
N ALA A 145 -6.69 -19.53 12.57
CA ALA A 145 -7.48 -18.35 12.92
C ALA A 145 -6.60 -17.21 13.45
N GLU A 146 -7.15 -16.00 13.54
CA GLU A 146 -6.43 -14.81 14.00
C GLU A 146 -6.26 -14.79 15.53
N SER A 147 -7.13 -15.47 16.26
CA SER A 147 -7.07 -15.61 17.72
C SER A 147 -7.38 -17.03 18.19
N GLU A 148 -6.92 -17.38 19.40
CA GLU A 148 -7.27 -18.64 20.07
C GLU A 148 -8.79 -18.76 20.26
N THR A 149 -9.46 -17.64 20.59
CA THR A 149 -10.91 -17.56 20.74
C THR A 149 -11.61 -17.89 19.42
N ASP A 150 -11.17 -17.30 18.31
CA ASP A 150 -11.75 -17.57 16.99
C ASP A 150 -11.56 -19.03 16.59
N MET A 151 -10.36 -19.58 16.79
CA MET A 151 -10.08 -20.99 16.53
C MET A 151 -11.04 -21.90 17.29
N LYS A 152 -11.16 -21.71 18.61
CA LYS A 152 -12.02 -22.54 19.47
C LYS A 152 -13.47 -22.49 19.01
N GLN A 153 -13.98 -21.30 18.73
CA GLN A 153 -15.36 -21.15 18.30
C GLN A 153 -15.60 -21.69 16.87
N TRP A 154 -14.62 -21.61 15.96
CA TRP A 154 -14.67 -22.25 14.64
C TRP A 154 -14.73 -23.77 14.77
N ILE A 155 -13.84 -24.36 15.57
CA ILE A 155 -13.84 -25.80 15.86
C ILE A 155 -15.19 -26.23 16.44
N GLU A 156 -15.71 -25.50 17.43
CA GLU A 156 -17.00 -25.82 18.07
C GLU A 156 -18.15 -25.77 17.06
N SER A 157 -18.19 -24.75 16.21
CA SER A 157 -19.24 -24.60 15.20
C SER A 157 -19.18 -25.71 14.15
N ILE A 158 -17.97 -26.15 13.76
CA ILE A 158 -17.75 -27.28 12.85
C ILE A 158 -18.19 -28.59 13.51
N ARG A 159 -17.79 -28.85 14.77
CA ARG A 159 -18.20 -30.07 15.51
C ARG A 159 -19.71 -30.18 15.64
N ARG A 160 -20.38 -29.08 15.99
CA ARG A 160 -21.85 -29.01 16.06
C ARG A 160 -22.50 -29.43 14.74
N ASN A 161 -21.93 -28.99 13.62
CA ASN A 161 -22.42 -29.32 12.28
C ASN A 161 -22.00 -30.70 11.76
N LEU A 162 -20.96 -31.31 12.34
CA LEU A 162 -20.61 -32.73 12.13
C LEU A 162 -21.54 -33.69 12.88
N GLY A 163 -22.34 -33.20 13.83
CA GLY A 163 -23.21 -34.02 14.67
C GLY A 163 -22.55 -34.50 15.96
N GLU A 164 -21.38 -33.95 16.33
CA GLU A 164 -20.72 -34.22 17.61
C GLU A 164 -21.36 -33.38 18.74
N GLY A 165 -22.61 -33.70 19.09
CA GLY A 165 -23.30 -33.13 20.24
C GLY A 165 -23.08 -33.97 21.51
N SER A 166 -22.35 -33.42 22.48
CA SER A 166 -22.36 -33.79 23.91
C SER A 166 -21.82 -35.18 24.34
N SER A 167 -20.56 -35.23 24.81
CA SER A 167 -20.14 -36.02 25.99
C SER A 167 -18.66 -35.77 26.34
N GLY A 168 -18.35 -35.58 27.63
CA GLY A 168 -17.05 -35.16 28.14
C GLY A 168 -16.05 -36.27 28.53
N SER A 169 -14.86 -35.79 28.94
CA SER A 169 -13.78 -36.40 29.74
C SER A 169 -12.77 -37.40 29.11
N THR A 170 -11.49 -36.97 29.13
CA THR A 170 -10.22 -37.67 29.51
C THR A 170 -9.79 -39.04 28.92
N SER A 171 -8.67 -38.98 28.15
CA SER A 171 -7.43 -39.83 28.13
C SER A 171 -7.50 -41.38 28.00
N PRO A 172 -6.42 -42.15 27.70
CA PRO A 172 -5.04 -41.83 27.26
C PRO A 172 -4.56 -42.59 25.98
N THR A 173 -3.32 -42.29 25.56
CA THR A 173 -2.46 -42.93 24.53
C THR A 173 -2.41 -44.47 24.49
N PRO A 174 -1.86 -45.04 23.39
CA PRO A 174 -0.61 -45.79 23.57
C PRO A 174 0.52 -45.40 22.60
N LYS A 175 1.73 -45.41 23.17
CA LYS A 175 3.04 -45.37 22.51
C LYS A 175 3.27 -46.67 21.72
N VAL A 176 3.87 -46.57 20.55
CA VAL A 176 4.68 -47.65 19.97
C VAL A 176 6.05 -47.07 19.61
N THR A 177 7.07 -47.62 20.26
CA THR A 177 8.49 -47.40 20.02
C THR A 177 8.96 -48.40 18.97
N THR A 178 9.67 -47.96 17.93
CA THR A 178 10.77 -48.76 17.34
C THR A 178 11.71 -47.87 16.51
N THR A 179 12.97 -47.87 16.93
CA THR A 179 14.17 -47.39 16.26
C THR A 179 14.65 -48.39 15.22
N ILE A 180 15.03 -47.98 13.99
CA ILE A 180 16.18 -48.54 13.22
C ILE A 180 16.73 -47.47 12.27
N ASP A 181 18.06 -47.39 12.23
CA ASP A 181 18.97 -46.57 11.42
C ASP A 181 18.92 -46.76 9.89
N ALA A 182 19.63 -45.82 9.24
CA ALA A 182 20.41 -45.93 8.00
C ALA A 182 19.86 -45.27 6.72
N THR A 183 20.62 -44.26 6.27
CA THR A 183 20.72 -43.74 4.90
C THR A 183 21.06 -44.85 3.89
N PRO A 184 20.62 -44.71 2.63
CA PRO A 184 21.60 -44.44 1.57
C PRO A 184 21.17 -43.38 0.54
N LYS A 185 22.19 -42.87 -0.15
CA LYS A 185 22.23 -41.75 -1.11
C LYS A 185 21.57 -42.05 -2.48
N THR A 186 21.32 -40.95 -3.21
CA THR A 186 21.19 -40.77 -4.68
C THR A 186 19.86 -41.20 -5.32
N ASN A 187 19.20 -40.49 -6.24
CA ASN A 187 19.62 -39.53 -7.28
C ASN A 187 18.58 -38.42 -7.49
N GLY A 188 19.06 -37.25 -7.94
CA GLY A 188 18.26 -36.05 -8.11
C GLY A 188 17.45 -35.95 -9.41
N THR A 189 16.44 -35.09 -9.35
CA THR A 189 15.96 -34.31 -10.50
C THR A 189 15.31 -33.04 -9.93
N ALA A 190 15.94 -31.90 -10.17
CA ALA A 190 15.56 -30.60 -9.61
C ALA A 190 14.30 -30.03 -10.30
N PRO A 191 13.39 -29.35 -9.58
CA PRO A 191 12.48 -28.36 -10.16
C PRO A 191 13.23 -27.06 -10.46
N ALA A 192 12.80 -26.37 -11.50
CA ALA A 192 13.44 -25.20 -12.10
C ALA A 192 13.84 -24.11 -11.08
N ILE A 193 15.10 -23.67 -11.21
CA ILE A 193 15.73 -22.60 -10.47
C ILE A 193 15.12 -21.28 -10.93
N GLU A 194 14.39 -20.58 -10.06
CA GLU A 194 14.24 -19.12 -10.15
C GLU A 194 15.65 -18.53 -10.19
N LYS A 195 15.98 -17.76 -11.23
CA LYS A 195 17.29 -17.11 -11.34
C LYS A 195 17.55 -16.28 -10.07
N PRO A 196 18.78 -16.28 -9.53
CA PRO A 196 19.12 -15.41 -8.43
C PRO A 196 18.94 -13.96 -8.85
N ILE A 197 18.16 -13.21 -8.07
CA ILE A 197 18.08 -11.75 -8.15
C ILE A 197 19.53 -11.22 -8.18
N SER A 198 19.90 -10.47 -9.22
CA SER A 198 21.26 -9.94 -9.29
C SER A 198 21.52 -9.06 -8.06
N ALA A 199 22.71 -9.18 -7.46
CA ALA A 199 23.11 -8.43 -6.28
C ALA A 199 23.09 -6.89 -6.48
N SER A 200 22.85 -6.43 -7.71
CA SER A 200 22.75 -5.02 -8.09
C SER A 200 21.33 -4.51 -8.32
N SER A 201 20.28 -5.35 -8.28
CA SER A 201 18.91 -4.89 -8.53
C SER A 201 18.43 -3.90 -7.45
N PRO A 202 17.57 -2.92 -7.79
CA PRO A 202 16.95 -2.01 -6.82
C PRO A 202 16.26 -2.73 -5.65
N ARG A 203 15.57 -3.85 -5.93
CA ARG A 203 14.94 -4.67 -4.89
C ARG A 203 15.92 -5.31 -3.93
N ALA A 204 17.03 -5.85 -4.45
CA ALA A 204 18.10 -6.40 -3.61
C ALA A 204 18.72 -5.30 -2.73
N LYS A 205 18.98 -4.12 -3.29
CA LYS A 205 19.48 -2.96 -2.54
C LYS A 205 18.54 -2.55 -1.41
N ILE A 206 17.24 -2.43 -1.67
CA ILE A 206 16.23 -2.14 -0.64
C ILE A 206 16.22 -3.21 0.45
N SER A 207 16.22 -4.49 0.07
CA SER A 207 16.21 -5.60 1.02
C SER A 207 17.48 -5.60 1.89
N ASN A 208 18.64 -5.31 1.30
CA ASN A 208 19.91 -5.21 2.00
C ASN A 208 19.95 -4.00 2.95
N ALA A 209 19.49 -2.84 2.48
CA ALA A 209 19.44 -1.61 3.28
C ALA A 209 18.49 -1.75 4.48
N LYS A 210 17.36 -2.44 4.31
CA LYS A 210 16.46 -2.80 5.42
C LYS A 210 17.21 -3.47 6.57
N THR A 211 18.17 -4.35 6.26
CA THR A 211 18.93 -5.06 7.30
C THR A 211 19.80 -4.15 8.16
N THR A 212 20.06 -2.90 7.78
CA THR A 212 20.83 -1.96 8.62
C THR A 212 19.97 -1.24 9.65
N ILE A 213 18.63 -1.35 9.55
CA ILE A 213 17.66 -0.64 10.37
C ILE A 213 17.21 -1.52 11.54
N GLN A 214 17.45 -1.06 12.76
CA GLN A 214 17.28 -1.89 13.96
C GLN A 214 15.83 -2.36 14.17
N PHE A 215 14.84 -1.47 14.04
CA PHE A 215 13.43 -1.79 14.28
C PHE A 215 12.79 -2.65 13.16
N LEU A 216 13.55 -2.96 12.09
CA LEU A 216 13.15 -3.85 10.99
C LEU A 216 13.88 -5.21 11.01
N ARG A 217 14.55 -5.54 12.12
CA ARG A 217 15.22 -6.84 12.32
C ARG A 217 14.45 -7.78 13.25
N ASP A 218 13.48 -7.28 13.98
CA ASP A 218 12.71 -8.08 14.91
C ASP A 218 11.63 -8.85 14.14
N ASP A 219 11.75 -10.17 14.12
CA ASP A 219 10.86 -11.08 13.37
C ASP A 219 9.40 -11.04 13.89
N ASP A 220 9.18 -10.58 15.12
CA ASP A 220 7.85 -10.41 15.72
C ASP A 220 7.32 -8.94 15.60
N SER A 221 8.00 -8.09 14.83
CA SER A 221 7.62 -6.68 14.63
C SER A 221 6.49 -6.52 13.62
N LYS A 222 5.38 -5.91 14.06
CA LYS A 222 4.30 -5.45 13.15
C LYS A 222 4.80 -4.51 12.06
N VAL A 223 5.84 -3.72 12.34
CA VAL A 223 6.46 -2.82 11.36
C VAL A 223 7.16 -3.60 10.25
N LEU A 224 7.81 -4.71 10.61
CA LEU A 224 8.43 -5.61 9.63
C LEU A 224 7.37 -6.34 8.79
N GLU A 225 6.28 -6.81 9.42
CA GLU A 225 5.15 -7.41 8.72
C GLU A 225 4.54 -6.43 7.72
N PHE A 226 4.29 -5.18 8.13
CA PHE A 226 3.77 -4.14 7.23
C PHE A 226 4.69 -3.86 6.04
N TRP A 227 6.01 -3.81 6.27
CA TRP A 227 6.99 -3.68 5.20
C TRP A 227 6.97 -4.89 4.24
N GLN A 228 6.81 -6.11 4.76
CA GLN A 228 6.72 -7.32 3.94
C GLN A 228 5.48 -7.30 3.04
N ILE A 229 4.31 -6.98 3.61
CA ILE A 229 3.05 -6.88 2.87
C ILE A 229 3.17 -5.84 1.74
N TRP A 230 3.77 -4.68 2.02
CA TRP A 230 4.03 -3.65 1.00
C TRP A 230 5.01 -4.13 -0.07
N SER A 231 6.14 -4.72 0.33
CA SER A 231 7.18 -5.21 -0.58
C SER A 231 6.65 -6.30 -1.54
N GLU A 232 5.81 -7.21 -1.02
CA GLU A 232 5.15 -8.26 -1.81
C GLU A 232 4.07 -7.73 -2.75
N SER A 233 3.55 -6.52 -2.50
CA SER A 233 2.60 -5.88 -3.41
C SER A 233 3.26 -5.35 -4.68
N ILE A 234 4.56 -5.07 -4.68
CA ILE A 234 5.22 -4.44 -5.82
C ILE A 234 5.27 -5.42 -7.00
N PRO A 235 4.70 -5.07 -8.19
CA PRO A 235 4.69 -5.96 -9.36
C PRO A 235 6.08 -6.51 -9.70
N PRO A 236 6.24 -7.79 -10.06
CA PRO A 236 7.54 -8.33 -10.48
C PRO A 236 8.03 -7.68 -11.77
N GLN A 237 9.35 -7.64 -11.97
CA GLN A 237 9.99 -7.08 -13.17
C GLN A 237 9.46 -7.71 -14.48
N GLY A 238 9.11 -9.01 -14.46
CA GLY A 238 8.59 -9.72 -15.63
C GLY A 238 7.21 -9.25 -16.12
N ASP A 239 6.47 -8.47 -15.32
CA ASP A 239 5.20 -7.88 -15.72
C ASP A 239 5.39 -6.56 -16.50
N LEU A 240 6.62 -6.03 -16.57
CA LEU A 240 6.91 -4.78 -17.26
C LEU A 240 6.83 -4.93 -18.78
N GLN A 241 6.22 -3.93 -19.41
CA GLN A 241 6.22 -3.78 -20.86
C GLN A 241 7.46 -3.02 -21.32
N SER A 242 7.91 -3.29 -22.55
CA SER A 242 9.08 -2.62 -23.14
C SER A 242 8.98 -1.09 -23.02
N GLY A 243 10.07 -0.46 -22.58
CA GLY A 243 10.13 0.99 -22.39
C GLY A 243 9.50 1.52 -21.09
N THR A 244 9.04 0.63 -20.20
CA THR A 244 8.54 1.02 -18.88
C THR A 244 9.46 0.56 -17.74
N SER A 245 9.35 1.21 -16.58
CA SER A 245 10.15 0.90 -15.40
C SER A 245 9.41 1.06 -14.08
N ILE A 246 9.89 0.37 -13.05
CA ILE A 246 9.50 0.54 -11.65
C ILE A 246 10.60 1.27 -10.91
N GLU A 247 10.28 2.44 -10.38
CA GLU A 247 11.18 3.27 -9.60
C GLU A 247 11.10 2.90 -8.12
N PHE A 248 12.24 3.04 -7.45
CA PHE A 248 12.40 2.77 -6.03
C PHE A 248 13.07 3.94 -5.31
N HIS A 249 12.41 4.44 -4.28
CA HIS A 249 12.91 5.52 -3.44
C HIS A 249 12.84 5.14 -1.97
N VAL A 250 13.80 5.63 -1.20
CA VAL A 250 13.84 5.45 0.24
C VAL A 250 14.20 6.77 0.88
N ALA A 251 13.55 7.15 1.97
CA ALA A 251 13.93 8.30 2.77
C ALA A 251 14.15 7.90 4.22
N THR A 252 15.05 8.59 4.91
CA THR A 252 15.32 8.40 6.34
C THR A 252 15.50 9.74 7.04
N SER A 253 14.98 9.88 8.25
CA SER A 253 15.38 10.99 9.13
C SER A 253 16.88 10.90 9.45
N MET A 254 17.50 12.03 9.79
CA MET A 254 18.92 12.10 10.15
C MET A 254 19.29 11.23 11.35
N ASP A 255 18.37 11.04 12.31
CA ASP A 255 18.56 10.14 13.45
C ASP A 255 18.27 8.66 13.11
N MET A 256 17.82 8.38 11.87
CA MET A 256 17.40 7.07 11.37
C MET A 256 16.25 6.43 12.15
N GLN A 257 15.44 7.24 12.84
CA GLN A 257 14.27 6.78 13.60
C GLN A 257 13.00 6.73 12.75
N LYS A 258 12.95 7.40 11.61
CA LYS A 258 11.85 7.33 10.64
C LYS A 258 12.38 6.89 9.28
N LEU A 259 11.71 5.94 8.66
CA LEU A 259 11.94 5.54 7.27
C LEU A 259 10.67 5.67 6.43
N THR A 260 10.86 6.04 5.17
CA THR A 260 9.82 6.07 4.14
C THR A 260 10.29 5.22 2.97
N TRP A 261 9.45 4.32 2.49
CA TRP A 261 9.70 3.56 1.27
C TRP A 261 8.67 3.95 0.23
N ARG A 262 9.09 4.21 -1.01
CA ARG A 262 8.20 4.54 -2.11
C ARG A 262 8.56 3.75 -3.35
N THR A 263 7.54 3.36 -4.09
CA THR A 263 7.70 2.77 -5.42
C THR A 263 6.62 3.28 -6.35
N ALA A 264 6.97 3.47 -7.62
CA ALA A 264 6.02 3.85 -8.65
C ALA A 264 6.35 3.19 -9.97
N GLY A 265 5.32 2.87 -10.74
CA GLY A 265 5.46 2.25 -12.05
C GLY A 265 4.18 2.35 -12.86
N PRO A 266 4.10 1.63 -13.99
CA PRO A 266 2.99 1.73 -14.92
C PRO A 266 1.64 1.42 -14.26
N GLN A 267 0.65 2.28 -14.48
CA GLN A 267 -0.66 2.19 -13.85
C GLN A 267 -1.33 0.82 -14.05
N ASN A 268 -1.24 0.27 -15.26
CA ASN A 268 -1.91 -0.96 -15.68
C ASN A 268 -1.47 -2.21 -14.89
N ILE A 269 -0.23 -2.26 -14.39
CA ILE A 269 0.27 -3.39 -13.57
C ILE A 269 0.26 -3.06 -12.08
N PHE A 270 0.28 -1.77 -11.71
CA PHE A 270 0.29 -1.33 -10.32
C PHE A 270 -1.09 -1.30 -9.67
N ILE A 271 -2.13 -0.90 -10.39
CA ILE A 271 -3.40 -0.50 -9.75
C ILE A 271 -4.03 -1.64 -8.93
N GLN A 272 -4.12 -2.84 -9.52
CA GLN A 272 -4.69 -3.99 -8.81
C GLN A 272 -3.85 -4.37 -7.58
N LYS A 273 -2.52 -4.34 -7.71
CA LYS A 273 -1.61 -4.66 -6.61
C LYS A 273 -1.68 -3.66 -5.47
N MET A 274 -1.80 -2.39 -5.79
CA MET A 274 -1.99 -1.32 -4.80
C MET A 274 -3.34 -1.46 -4.08
N VAL A 275 -4.42 -1.73 -4.80
CA VAL A 275 -5.74 -1.96 -4.20
C VAL A 275 -5.70 -3.19 -3.29
N ASP A 276 -5.09 -4.29 -3.73
CA ASP A 276 -4.91 -5.50 -2.92
C ASP A 276 -4.10 -5.22 -1.65
N PHE A 277 -3.03 -4.43 -1.76
CA PHE A 277 -2.23 -3.98 -0.62
C PHE A 277 -3.08 -3.23 0.40
N PHE A 278 -3.80 -2.19 -0.04
CA PHE A 278 -4.64 -1.37 0.85
C PHE A 278 -5.75 -2.19 1.51
N TRP A 279 -6.37 -3.12 0.77
CA TRP A 279 -7.34 -4.07 1.33
C TRP A 279 -6.73 -4.96 2.40
N ASN A 280 -5.54 -5.51 2.17
CA ASN A 280 -4.87 -6.42 3.09
C ASN A 280 -4.48 -5.74 4.41
N VAL A 281 -4.18 -4.44 4.37
CA VAL A 281 -3.83 -3.65 5.57
C VAL A 281 -5.04 -2.96 6.20
N GLY A 282 -6.24 -3.17 5.67
CA GLY A 282 -7.50 -2.71 6.26
C GLY A 282 -7.82 -1.23 5.98
N ALA A 283 -7.39 -0.69 4.84
CA ALA A 283 -7.79 0.63 4.40
C ALA A 283 -9.32 0.72 4.20
N PRO A 284 -9.97 1.84 4.52
CA PRO A 284 -11.41 2.01 4.31
C PRO A 284 -11.80 1.94 2.84
N GLU A 285 -12.90 1.26 2.53
CA GLU A 285 -13.44 1.13 1.16
C GLU A 285 -13.66 2.49 0.48
N THR A 286 -14.18 3.47 1.23
CA THR A 286 -14.39 4.84 0.75
C THR A 286 -13.10 5.52 0.28
N GLU A 287 -11.95 5.15 0.84
CA GLU A 287 -10.65 5.70 0.44
C GLU A 287 -10.08 4.99 -0.79
N ILE A 288 -10.44 3.72 -0.99
CA ILE A 288 -10.15 3.00 -2.23
C ILE A 288 -11.01 3.56 -3.38
N ASP A 289 -12.28 3.84 -3.12
CA ASP A 289 -13.16 4.51 -4.10
C ASP A 289 -12.61 5.89 -4.47
N ARG A 290 -12.14 6.65 -3.48
CA ARG A 290 -11.52 7.94 -3.72
C ARG A 290 -10.24 7.85 -4.54
N LEU A 291 -9.40 6.84 -4.34
CA LEU A 291 -8.24 6.59 -5.21
C LEU A 291 -8.69 6.39 -6.68
N ASN A 292 -9.79 5.67 -6.92
CA ASN A 292 -10.31 5.48 -8.27
C ASN A 292 -10.85 6.80 -8.87
N ASP A 293 -11.59 7.59 -8.09
CA ASP A 293 -12.13 8.88 -8.53
C ASP A 293 -11.00 9.87 -8.88
N VAL A 294 -10.00 10.00 -8.02
CA VAL A 294 -8.83 10.86 -8.27
C VAL A 294 -8.00 10.31 -9.44
N GLY A 295 -7.88 8.99 -9.56
CA GLY A 295 -7.24 8.33 -10.68
C GLY A 295 -7.94 8.62 -12.02
N ALA A 296 -9.27 8.66 -12.04
CA ALA A 296 -10.05 9.00 -13.21
C ALA A 296 -9.94 10.49 -13.59
N LEU A 297 -9.88 11.37 -12.57
CA LEU A 297 -9.71 12.81 -12.76
C LEU A 297 -8.34 13.16 -13.35
N ILE A 298 -7.27 12.58 -12.80
CA ILE A 298 -5.89 12.89 -13.17
C ILE A 298 -5.41 12.07 -14.37
N ASN A 299 -5.92 10.84 -14.52
CA ASN A 299 -5.51 9.86 -15.52
C ASN A 299 -3.98 9.65 -15.60
N PRO A 300 -3.33 9.26 -14.48
CA PRO A 300 -1.87 9.17 -14.42
C PRO A 300 -1.35 7.91 -15.12
N VAL A 301 -0.32 8.07 -15.97
CA VAL A 301 0.35 6.94 -16.65
C VAL A 301 1.17 6.10 -15.66
N LYS A 302 1.69 6.73 -14.60
CA LYS A 302 2.48 6.12 -13.53
C LYS A 302 1.79 6.38 -12.20
N ILE A 303 1.69 5.35 -11.37
CA ILE A 303 1.16 5.45 -10.00
C ILE A 303 2.10 4.74 -9.04
N GLY A 304 2.02 5.07 -7.77
CA GLY A 304 2.88 4.48 -6.76
C GLY A 304 2.23 4.37 -5.39
N SER A 305 2.85 3.55 -4.55
CA SER A 305 2.53 3.42 -3.14
C SER A 305 3.72 3.79 -2.29
N TRP A 306 3.44 4.22 -1.07
CA TRP A 306 4.45 4.52 -0.07
C TRP A 306 4.04 3.97 1.29
N ILE A 307 5.04 3.70 2.12
CA ILE A 307 4.87 3.40 3.54
C ILE A 307 5.84 4.22 4.36
N ASP A 308 5.34 4.77 5.47
CA ASP A 308 6.10 5.44 6.51
C ASP A 308 6.15 4.55 7.74
N MET A 309 7.30 4.54 8.41
CA MET A 309 7.51 3.77 9.63
C MET A 309 8.48 4.44 10.58
N SER A 310 8.32 4.15 11.87
CA SER A 310 9.23 4.65 12.90
C SER A 310 9.67 3.60 13.91
N ASP A 311 10.76 3.90 14.62
CA ASP A 311 11.29 3.12 15.73
C ASP A 311 10.33 3.04 16.95
N LYS A 312 9.34 3.94 17.00
CA LYS A 312 8.26 3.96 17.99
C LYS A 312 7.01 3.18 17.54
N GLY A 313 7.11 2.42 16.46
CA GLY A 313 6.00 1.60 15.95
C GLY A 313 4.96 2.38 15.15
N GLY A 314 5.29 3.59 14.71
CA GLY A 314 4.48 4.31 13.72
C GLY A 314 4.46 3.52 12.41
N MET A 315 3.28 3.40 11.83
CA MET A 315 3.06 2.77 10.53
C MET A 315 1.98 3.57 9.82
N ASP A 316 2.29 4.07 8.63
CA ASP A 316 1.32 4.71 7.76
C ASP A 316 1.63 4.31 6.31
N GLY A 317 0.64 4.38 5.45
CA GLY A 317 0.80 4.02 4.06
C GLY A 317 -0.22 4.70 3.17
N GLY A 318 0.14 4.88 1.92
CA GLY A 318 -0.69 5.62 0.99
C GLY A 318 -0.27 5.44 -0.44
N TRP A 319 -0.94 6.18 -1.31
CA TRP A 319 -0.67 6.22 -2.74
C TRP A 319 -0.14 7.59 -3.15
N TYR A 320 0.47 7.65 -4.32
CA TYR A 320 0.85 8.90 -4.97
C TYR A 320 0.94 8.73 -6.49
N PHE A 321 0.72 9.83 -7.20
CA PHE A 321 0.87 9.95 -8.65
C PHE A 321 2.03 10.88 -8.96
N PRO A 322 3.18 10.36 -9.42
CA PRO A 322 4.32 11.17 -9.84
C PRO A 322 4.07 11.75 -11.25
N VAL A 323 3.23 12.78 -11.34
CA VAL A 323 2.80 13.41 -12.59
C VAL A 323 2.94 14.93 -12.52
N ASP A 324 3.40 15.53 -13.62
CA ASP A 324 3.36 16.99 -13.81
C ASP A 324 1.95 17.38 -14.28
N ILE A 325 1.15 17.99 -13.39
CA ILE A 325 -0.24 18.39 -13.65
C ILE A 325 -0.54 19.79 -13.11
N PRO A 326 -1.59 20.46 -13.61
CA PRO A 326 -2.08 21.69 -13.01
C PRO A 326 -2.42 21.51 -11.53
N LEU A 327 -1.94 22.42 -10.68
CA LEU A 327 -2.11 22.33 -9.22
C LEU A 327 -3.58 22.20 -8.81
N LYS A 328 -4.51 22.83 -9.54
CA LYS A 328 -5.95 22.72 -9.28
C LYS A 328 -6.47 21.29 -9.23
N LEU A 329 -5.92 20.37 -10.03
CA LEU A 329 -6.34 18.95 -10.04
C LEU A 329 -5.87 18.25 -8.76
N ALA A 330 -4.67 18.57 -8.28
CA ALA A 330 -4.19 18.08 -7.00
C ALA A 330 -4.96 18.67 -5.82
N ILE A 331 -5.39 19.92 -5.91
CA ILE A 331 -6.28 20.57 -4.92
C ILE A 331 -7.66 19.89 -4.86
N GLU A 332 -8.22 19.48 -6.00
CA GLU A 332 -9.48 18.71 -6.07
C GLU A 332 -9.34 17.31 -5.44
N ALA A 333 -8.14 16.72 -5.44
CA ALA A 333 -7.88 15.45 -4.78
C ALA A 333 -7.83 15.57 -3.25
N SER A 334 -7.48 16.74 -2.72
CA SER A 334 -7.35 17.02 -1.29
C SER A 334 -8.70 17.13 -0.57
N ASP A 335 -8.68 17.03 0.76
CA ASP A 335 -9.86 17.39 1.54
C ASP A 335 -10.14 18.89 1.45
N ILE A 336 -11.42 19.23 1.25
CA ILE A 336 -11.87 20.62 1.23
C ILE A 336 -11.71 21.20 2.63
N GLY A 337 -10.95 22.28 2.73
CA GLY A 337 -10.66 22.89 4.01
C GLY A 337 -9.84 24.16 3.88
N GLU A 338 -9.67 24.82 5.02
CA GLU A 338 -8.86 26.03 5.14
C GLU A 338 -7.40 25.85 4.67
N PRO A 339 -6.72 24.73 4.98
CA PRO A 339 -5.34 24.52 4.52
C PRO A 339 -5.22 24.45 3.00
N THR A 340 -6.10 23.68 2.35
CA THR A 340 -6.12 23.52 0.90
C THR A 340 -6.45 24.84 0.19
N ARG A 341 -7.38 25.63 0.75
CA ARG A 341 -7.70 26.98 0.24
C ARG A 341 -6.48 27.91 0.34
N LYS A 342 -5.82 27.96 1.50
CA LYS A 342 -4.60 28.76 1.70
C LYS A 342 -3.47 28.35 0.76
N LEU A 343 -3.29 27.05 0.52
CA LEU A 343 -2.32 26.55 -0.44
C LEU A 343 -2.63 27.04 -1.85
N ALA A 344 -3.90 26.98 -2.27
CA ALA A 344 -4.31 27.47 -3.58
C ALA A 344 -4.10 29.00 -3.73
N GLU A 345 -4.50 29.79 -2.73
CA GLU A 345 -4.31 31.25 -2.72
C GLU A 345 -2.82 31.64 -2.76
N TRP A 346 -1.99 30.97 -1.94
CA TRP A 346 -0.55 31.20 -1.93
C TRP A 346 0.10 30.81 -3.25
N ALA A 347 -0.31 29.68 -3.83
CA ALA A 347 0.23 29.21 -5.10
C ALA A 347 -0.14 30.14 -6.25
N GLU A 348 -1.38 30.64 -6.30
CA GLU A 348 -1.82 31.62 -7.30
C GLU A 348 -1.03 32.93 -7.18
N ALA A 349 -0.89 33.46 -5.96
CA ALA A 349 -0.15 34.71 -5.70
C ALA A 349 1.34 34.63 -6.07
N ASN A 350 1.92 33.43 -6.08
CA ASN A 350 3.34 33.19 -6.34
C ASN A 350 3.60 32.43 -7.66
N GLU A 351 2.60 32.36 -8.55
CA GLU A 351 2.71 31.72 -9.87
C GLU A 351 3.15 30.24 -9.82
N VAL A 352 2.78 29.52 -8.76
CA VAL A 352 3.01 28.07 -8.63
C VAL A 352 1.86 27.31 -9.29
N LEU A 353 1.94 27.15 -10.61
CA LEU A 353 0.82 26.67 -11.43
C LEU A 353 0.67 25.15 -11.49
N ASN A 354 1.75 24.41 -11.24
CA ASN A 354 1.79 22.95 -11.43
C ASN A 354 2.40 22.26 -10.21
N CYS A 355 1.96 21.03 -9.96
CA CYS A 355 2.62 20.09 -9.06
C CYS A 355 3.23 18.95 -9.88
N TYR A 356 4.26 18.29 -9.33
CA TYR A 356 4.89 17.11 -9.94
C TYR A 356 4.57 15.81 -9.18
N SER A 357 3.81 15.91 -8.10
CA SER A 357 3.29 14.77 -7.36
C SER A 357 2.08 15.17 -6.54
N VAL A 358 1.08 14.30 -6.50
CA VAL A 358 -0.02 14.33 -5.52
C VAL A 358 -0.21 12.94 -4.94
N GLY A 359 -0.43 12.83 -3.65
CA GLY A 359 -0.65 11.56 -2.99
C GLY A 359 -1.44 11.71 -1.70
N ARG A 360 -1.90 10.60 -1.15
CA ARG A 360 -2.75 10.61 0.04
C ARG A 360 -2.51 9.37 0.89
N ASP A 361 -2.61 9.53 2.21
CA ASP A 361 -2.60 8.39 3.14
C ASP A 361 -3.88 7.57 3.03
N MET A 362 -3.76 6.32 3.49
CA MET A 362 -4.77 5.28 3.49
C MET A 362 -4.86 4.61 4.87
N GLY A 363 -4.48 5.29 5.96
CA GLY A 363 -4.72 4.84 7.34
C GLY A 363 -6.18 4.41 7.65
N ALA A 364 -6.55 4.17 8.91
CA ALA A 364 -7.92 3.75 9.26
C ALA A 364 -8.80 4.91 9.76
N ALA A 365 -8.22 5.87 10.49
CA ALA A 365 -8.94 6.96 11.13
C ALA A 365 -8.59 8.32 10.52
N PRO A 366 -9.56 9.23 10.34
CA PRO A 366 -9.28 10.63 10.03
C PRO A 366 -8.52 11.32 11.19
N PRO A 367 -7.87 12.48 10.94
CA PRO A 367 -7.86 13.22 9.68
C PRO A 367 -6.90 12.63 8.64
N ARG A 368 -7.25 12.77 7.36
CA ARG A 368 -6.44 12.26 6.25
C ARG A 368 -5.58 13.33 5.64
N GLN A 369 -4.45 12.91 5.11
CA GLN A 369 -3.32 13.71 4.74
C GLN A 369 -3.09 13.58 3.25
N THR A 370 -3.16 14.71 2.54
CA THR A 370 -2.82 14.80 1.12
C THR A 370 -1.46 15.48 0.99
N GLU A 371 -0.50 14.82 0.34
CA GLU A 371 0.82 15.37 -0.01
C GLU A 371 0.75 15.94 -1.43
N ILE A 372 1.14 17.20 -1.61
CA ILE A 372 1.34 17.82 -2.91
C ILE A 372 2.79 18.30 -2.99
N ARG A 373 3.51 17.91 -4.06
CA ARG A 373 4.88 18.37 -4.30
C ARG A 373 4.97 19.36 -5.45
N LEU A 374 5.63 20.48 -5.20
CA LEU A 374 5.67 21.67 -6.05
C LEU A 374 7.11 22.00 -6.43
N LYS A 375 7.36 22.38 -7.69
CA LYS A 375 8.61 23.02 -8.09
C LYS A 375 8.48 24.52 -7.81
N LEU A 376 9.46 25.12 -7.16
CA LEU A 376 9.41 26.55 -6.85
C LEU A 376 9.84 27.40 -8.05
N PRO A 377 9.03 28.37 -8.49
CA PRO A 377 9.45 29.35 -9.49
C PRO A 377 10.53 30.28 -8.91
N GLY A 378 11.30 30.89 -9.80
CA GLY A 378 12.37 31.83 -9.45
C GLY A 378 13.53 31.77 -10.44
N SER A 379 14.21 32.91 -10.62
CA SER A 379 15.37 33.03 -11.51
C SER A 379 16.62 32.33 -10.98
N ASP A 380 16.70 32.18 -9.66
CA ASP A 380 17.87 31.67 -8.96
C ASP A 380 17.48 31.02 -7.63
N PHE A 381 18.48 30.42 -6.99
CA PHE A 381 18.36 29.75 -5.71
C PHE A 381 17.80 30.65 -4.60
N ASN A 382 18.20 31.92 -4.54
CA ASN A 382 17.78 32.83 -3.47
C ASN A 382 16.31 33.23 -3.64
N ALA A 383 15.87 33.48 -4.87
CA ALA A 383 14.46 33.72 -5.18
C ALA A 383 13.59 32.53 -4.76
N GLN A 384 14.00 31.32 -5.12
CA GLN A 384 13.30 30.09 -4.72
C GLN A 384 13.32 29.88 -3.19
N LEU A 385 14.45 30.14 -2.53
CA LEU A 385 14.57 29.99 -1.08
C LEU A 385 13.70 31.01 -0.33
N ASN A 386 13.64 32.25 -0.81
CA ASN A 386 12.76 33.27 -0.24
C ASN A 386 11.30 32.86 -0.34
N LEU A 387 10.89 32.27 -1.48
CA LEU A 387 9.55 31.75 -1.67
C LEU A 387 9.26 30.56 -0.75
N ALA A 388 10.22 29.65 -0.56
CA ALA A 388 10.08 28.56 0.41
C ALA A 388 9.90 29.10 1.84
N VAL A 389 10.72 30.07 2.27
CA VAL A 389 10.61 30.70 3.59
C VAL A 389 9.28 31.43 3.76
N ASP A 390 8.78 32.07 2.71
CA ASP A 390 7.43 32.66 2.70
C ASP A 390 6.35 31.59 2.91
N ALA A 391 6.45 30.42 2.25
CA ALA A 391 5.52 29.31 2.47
C ALA A 391 5.47 28.86 3.95
N PHE A 392 6.64 28.72 4.60
CA PHE A 392 6.70 28.39 6.03
C PHE A 392 5.96 29.43 6.88
N LYS A 393 6.17 30.71 6.60
CA LYS A 393 5.48 31.81 7.30
C LYS A 393 3.97 31.81 7.02
N THR A 394 3.57 31.74 5.77
CA THR A 394 2.17 31.81 5.32
C THR A 394 1.35 30.63 5.83
N PHE A 395 1.93 29.42 5.83
CA PHE A 395 1.29 28.21 6.34
C PHE A 395 1.49 28.01 7.86
N GLN A 396 2.02 29.02 8.55
CA GLN A 396 2.17 29.07 10.01
C GLN A 396 3.04 27.94 10.60
N PHE A 397 4.05 27.50 9.85
CA PHE A 397 5.11 26.66 10.38
C PHE A 397 6.18 27.53 11.06
N PRO A 398 6.87 27.01 12.08
CA PRO A 398 8.04 27.69 12.63
C PRO A 398 9.11 27.91 11.57
N ALA A 399 9.87 29.01 11.71
CA ALA A 399 10.95 29.32 10.79
C ALA A 399 12.02 28.23 10.79
N LEU A 400 12.58 27.96 9.61
CA LEU A 400 13.73 27.07 9.47
C LEU A 400 14.89 27.58 10.35
N PRO A 401 15.59 26.70 11.09
CA PRO A 401 16.70 27.11 11.94
C PRO A 401 17.80 27.83 11.15
N ASN A 402 18.31 28.94 11.70
CA ASN A 402 19.31 29.77 11.02
C ASN A 402 20.58 29.00 10.66
N ASP A 403 21.06 28.12 11.54
CA ASP A 403 22.25 27.32 11.27
C ASP A 403 22.04 26.34 10.11
N ALA A 404 20.86 25.71 10.04
CA ALA A 404 20.49 24.82 8.95
C ALA A 404 20.37 25.59 7.62
N LEU A 405 19.79 26.80 7.65
CA LEU A 405 19.73 27.70 6.49
C LEU A 405 21.11 28.18 6.04
N ASN A 406 22.01 28.45 6.97
CA ASN A 406 23.37 28.87 6.66
C ASN A 406 24.14 27.74 5.95
N ILE A 407 23.98 26.50 6.39
CA ILE A 407 24.54 25.33 5.68
C ILE A 407 23.91 25.20 4.28
N LEU A 408 22.59 25.32 4.16
CA LEU A 408 21.89 25.28 2.87
C LEU A 408 22.44 26.34 1.89
N ARG A 409 22.64 27.58 2.34
CA ARG A 409 23.17 28.67 1.50
C ARG A 409 24.61 28.42 1.03
N GLN A 410 25.43 27.73 1.83
CA GLN A 410 26.79 27.34 1.40
C GLN A 410 26.75 26.39 0.19
N GLY A 411 25.72 25.55 0.09
CA GLY A 411 25.49 24.62 -1.02
C GLY A 411 24.73 25.19 -2.21
N SER A 412 24.46 26.50 -2.23
CA SER A 412 23.64 27.13 -3.27
C SER A 412 24.19 26.94 -4.68
N ASN A 413 25.52 26.99 -4.85
CA ASN A 413 26.19 26.80 -6.15
C ASN A 413 26.15 25.34 -6.65
N ASP A 414 26.01 24.38 -5.74
CA ASP A 414 25.98 22.95 -6.06
C ASP A 414 24.56 22.46 -6.41
N THR A 415 23.54 23.24 -6.04
CA THR A 415 22.14 22.86 -6.18
C THR A 415 21.72 22.90 -7.65
N THR A 416 21.42 21.74 -8.21
CA THR A 416 20.94 21.60 -9.60
C THR A 416 19.53 21.03 -9.64
N GLY A 417 18.63 21.64 -10.40
CA GLY A 417 17.23 21.17 -10.56
C GLY A 417 16.16 22.00 -9.83
N GLY A 418 16.55 23.05 -9.11
CA GLY A 418 15.63 23.98 -8.44
C GLY A 418 15.01 23.43 -7.16
N LEU A 419 14.71 24.33 -6.22
CA LEU A 419 14.10 23.95 -4.95
C LEU A 419 12.64 23.50 -5.14
N CYS A 420 12.21 22.56 -4.32
CA CYS A 420 10.84 22.05 -4.33
C CYS A 420 10.22 22.13 -2.93
N LEU A 421 8.88 22.17 -2.87
CA LEU A 421 8.14 22.02 -1.62
C LEU A 421 7.38 20.69 -1.60
N SER A 422 7.32 20.04 -0.44
CA SER A 422 6.31 19.04 -0.11
C SER A 422 5.36 19.64 0.92
N VAL A 423 4.08 19.77 0.56
CA VAL A 423 3.04 20.33 1.42
C VAL A 423 2.07 19.22 1.76
N ILE A 424 1.85 18.97 3.05
CA ILE A 424 0.88 17.98 3.51
C ILE A 424 -0.23 18.68 4.28
N THR A 425 -1.47 18.50 3.83
CA THR A 425 -2.67 19.09 4.40
C THR A 425 -3.65 18.03 4.85
N SER A 426 -4.47 18.34 5.85
CA SER A 426 -5.62 17.56 6.27
C SER A 426 -6.85 18.43 6.48
N SER A 427 -7.99 17.80 6.75
CA SER A 427 -9.21 18.51 7.18
C SER A 427 -9.02 19.32 8.47
N GLU A 428 -8.00 19.01 9.27
CA GLU A 428 -7.73 19.65 10.57
C GLU A 428 -6.62 20.70 10.51
N GLY A 429 -5.81 20.76 9.45
CA GLY A 429 -4.73 21.74 9.36
C GLY A 429 -3.65 21.39 8.36
N PHE A 430 -2.65 22.27 8.26
CA PHE A 430 -1.37 21.90 7.66
C PHE A 430 -0.66 20.90 8.58
N VAL A 431 -0.25 19.77 8.02
CA VAL A 431 0.37 18.66 8.76
C VAL A 431 1.87 18.76 8.71
N ARG A 432 2.43 18.94 7.51
CA ARG A 432 3.87 18.94 7.29
C ARG A 432 4.23 19.86 6.13
N LEU A 433 5.36 20.54 6.26
CA LEU A 433 5.96 21.30 5.17
C LEU A 433 7.43 20.94 5.08
N GLY A 434 7.86 20.58 3.88
CA GLY A 434 9.23 20.21 3.57
C GLY A 434 9.80 21.05 2.43
N LEU A 435 11.00 21.60 2.62
CA LEU A 435 11.81 22.18 1.55
C LEU A 435 12.79 21.12 1.04
N LEU A 436 12.59 20.66 -0.19
CA LEU A 436 13.45 19.66 -0.83
C LEU A 436 14.53 20.36 -1.66
N VAL A 437 15.78 19.99 -1.38
CA VAL A 437 16.98 20.50 -2.02
C VAL A 437 17.57 19.37 -2.87
N PRO A 438 17.53 19.45 -4.20
CA PRO A 438 17.99 18.38 -5.07
C PRO A 438 19.52 18.26 -5.08
N LYS A 439 19.99 17.01 -5.19
CA LYS A 439 21.40 16.64 -5.43
C LYS A 439 22.38 17.40 -4.53
N PRO A 440 22.21 17.38 -3.20
CA PRO A 440 23.13 18.03 -2.28
C PRO A 440 24.54 17.43 -2.43
N SER A 441 25.57 18.28 -2.35
CA SER A 441 26.95 17.82 -2.37
C SER A 441 27.30 17.07 -1.07
N ARG A 442 28.32 16.20 -1.13
CA ARG A 442 28.72 15.38 0.02
C ARG A 442 29.14 16.23 1.22
N ASP A 443 29.83 17.33 0.98
CA ASP A 443 30.23 18.31 2.00
C ASP A 443 29.01 18.88 2.76
N ILE A 444 27.96 19.25 2.02
CA ILE A 444 26.72 19.77 2.61
C ILE A 444 26.03 18.70 3.45
N VAL A 445 25.91 17.47 2.95
CA VAL A 445 25.32 16.36 3.72
C VAL A 445 26.12 16.09 5.00
N GLU A 446 27.46 16.14 4.95
CA GLU A 446 28.32 15.94 6.12
C GLU A 446 28.17 17.03 7.18
N LYS A 447 28.09 18.30 6.77
CA LYS A 447 27.80 19.43 7.67
C LYS A 447 26.43 19.30 8.33
N LEU A 448 25.41 18.86 7.58
CA LEU A 448 24.07 18.63 8.14
C LEU A 448 24.05 17.45 9.11
N MET A 449 24.81 16.40 8.84
CA MET A 449 24.98 15.29 9.77
C MET A 449 25.66 15.74 11.08
N GLU A 450 26.65 16.63 11.01
CA GLU A 450 27.28 17.22 12.21
C GLU A 450 26.30 18.08 13.00
N TYR A 451 25.56 18.94 12.30
CA TYR A 451 24.55 19.80 12.90
C TYR A 451 23.46 19.02 13.64
N GLN A 452 22.99 17.90 13.08
CA GLN A 452 21.97 17.02 13.69
C GLN A 452 22.54 15.96 14.64
N MET A 453 23.85 15.96 14.89
CA MET A 453 24.53 14.91 15.68
C MET A 453 24.20 13.49 15.18
N ALA A 454 24.11 13.34 13.85
CA ALA A 454 23.65 12.12 13.20
C ALA A 454 24.65 10.96 13.33
N PRO A 455 24.19 9.70 13.35
CA PRO A 455 25.05 8.53 13.39
C PRO A 455 25.72 8.28 12.02
N LYS A 456 26.77 9.05 11.69
CA LYS A 456 27.46 9.05 10.39
C LYS A 456 27.80 7.65 9.85
N ASP A 457 28.29 6.75 10.72
CA ASP A 457 28.63 5.38 10.32
C ASP A 457 27.40 4.55 9.91
N LYS A 458 26.26 4.75 10.59
CA LYS A 458 25.02 4.04 10.26
C LYS A 458 24.42 4.54 8.95
N ILE A 459 24.41 5.87 8.74
CA ILE A 459 23.95 6.47 7.49
C ILE A 459 24.84 6.01 6.33
N SER A 460 26.17 6.11 6.48
CA SER A 460 27.11 5.69 5.44
C SER A 460 26.96 4.21 5.08
N LYS A 461 26.76 3.34 6.09
CA LYS A 461 26.50 1.92 5.86
C LYS A 461 25.17 1.69 5.12
N PHE A 462 24.13 2.44 5.47
CA PHE A 462 22.82 2.36 4.79
C PHE A 462 22.92 2.83 3.34
N GLU A 463 23.56 3.97 3.09
CA GLU A 463 23.84 4.49 1.74
C GLU A 463 24.61 3.47 0.88
N GLN A 464 25.63 2.82 1.44
CA GLN A 464 26.36 1.76 0.74
C GLN A 464 25.46 0.59 0.31
N GLN A 465 24.50 0.17 1.15
CA GLN A 465 23.54 -0.88 0.79
C GLN A 465 22.56 -0.44 -0.32
N LEU A 466 22.29 0.86 -0.43
CA LEU A 466 21.49 1.44 -1.51
C LEU A 466 22.27 1.61 -2.83
N GLY A 467 23.57 1.30 -2.83
CA GLY A 467 24.45 1.41 -4.01
C GLY A 467 25.48 2.53 -3.91
N GLY A 468 25.62 3.19 -2.75
CA GLY A 468 26.66 4.19 -2.48
C GLY A 468 26.44 5.54 -3.18
N VAL A 469 25.27 5.76 -3.77
CA VAL A 469 24.87 7.05 -4.33
C VAL A 469 24.34 7.91 -3.18
N GLY A 470 24.85 9.14 -3.05
CA GLY A 470 24.36 10.10 -2.07
C GLY A 470 22.86 10.43 -2.26
N PRO A 471 22.26 11.19 -1.33
CA PRO A 471 20.84 11.48 -1.40
C PRO A 471 20.49 12.26 -2.68
N ALA A 472 19.38 11.88 -3.30
CA ALA A 472 18.75 12.60 -4.40
C ALA A 472 18.17 13.93 -3.93
N TYR A 473 17.66 13.99 -2.69
CA TYR A 473 17.25 15.23 -2.04
C TYR A 473 17.61 15.23 -0.55
N VAL A 474 17.91 16.41 -0.02
CA VAL A 474 17.78 16.69 1.41
C VAL A 474 16.50 17.49 1.61
N GLU A 475 15.66 17.04 2.52
CA GLU A 475 14.42 17.72 2.89
C GLU A 475 14.56 18.36 4.28
N TYR A 476 14.35 19.67 4.34
CA TYR A 476 14.22 20.44 5.56
C TYR A 476 12.74 20.50 5.90
N GLN A 477 12.28 19.61 6.79
CA GLN A 477 10.86 19.45 7.08
C GLN A 477 10.50 19.94 8.48
N PHE A 478 9.22 20.25 8.63
CA PHE A 478 8.60 20.48 9.92
C PHE A 478 7.29 19.71 10.00
N LEU A 479 7.15 18.84 11.00
CA LEU A 479 5.89 18.18 11.34
C LEU A 479 5.18 19.00 12.42
N GLN A 480 3.95 19.43 12.14
CA GLN A 480 3.16 20.22 13.10
C GLN A 480 2.85 19.41 14.36
N LYS A 481 2.73 20.14 15.48
CA LYS A 481 2.41 19.55 16.78
C LYS A 481 1.02 18.91 16.73
N GLY A 482 0.88 17.70 17.26
CA GLY A 482 -0.36 16.93 17.28
C GLY A 482 -0.52 15.95 16.12
N PHE A 483 0.29 16.06 15.06
CA PHE A 483 0.25 15.13 13.92
C PHE A 483 1.32 14.03 13.98
N GLY A 484 2.15 14.00 15.04
CA GLY A 484 3.10 12.90 15.25
C GLY A 484 2.51 11.71 15.99
N TYR A 485 1.35 11.88 16.64
CA TYR A 485 0.64 10.83 17.38
C TYR A 485 1.53 10.01 18.33
N THR A 486 2.54 10.66 18.94
CA THR A 486 3.59 10.07 19.80
C THR A 486 4.56 9.10 19.13
N VAL A 487 4.27 8.66 17.90
CA VAL A 487 5.06 7.68 17.15
C VAL A 487 5.98 8.32 16.11
N TYR A 488 5.73 9.56 15.70
CA TYR A 488 6.61 10.33 14.83
C TYR A 488 7.18 11.56 15.55
N LYS A 489 8.41 11.93 15.20
CA LYS A 489 9.09 13.12 15.71
C LYS A 489 8.40 14.38 15.15
N GLU A 490 7.76 15.13 16.04
CA GLU A 490 7.21 16.45 15.73
C GLU A 490 8.30 17.51 15.77
N GLY A 491 8.10 18.61 15.05
CA GLY A 491 9.08 19.68 14.97
C GLY A 491 9.93 19.64 13.71
N PHE A 492 11.03 20.39 13.76
CA PHE A 492 12.01 20.46 12.68
C PHE A 492 12.83 19.17 12.60
N ASP A 493 13.01 18.68 11.38
CA ASP A 493 13.84 17.51 11.10
C ASP A 493 14.47 17.62 9.71
N ILE A 494 15.55 16.88 9.49
CA ILE A 494 16.20 16.77 8.19
C ILE A 494 16.07 15.32 7.71
N VAL A 495 15.57 15.15 6.48
CA VAL A 495 15.35 13.84 5.87
C VAL A 495 16.21 13.70 4.62
N LEU A 496 16.88 12.57 4.50
CA LEU A 496 17.68 12.20 3.35
C LEU A 496 16.83 11.31 2.44
N HIS A 497 16.56 11.74 1.20
CA HIS A 497 15.82 10.99 0.20
C HIS A 497 16.78 10.40 -0.83
N TYR A 498 16.72 9.10 -1.07
CA TYR A 498 17.56 8.36 -2.00
C TYR A 498 16.72 7.83 -3.16
N PHE A 499 17.30 7.90 -4.36
CA PHE A 499 16.85 7.14 -5.51
C PHE A 499 17.68 5.87 -5.60
N VAL A 500 17.03 4.71 -5.45
CA VAL A 500 17.73 3.42 -5.36
C VAL A 500 18.01 2.83 -6.74
N GLY A 501 17.11 3.11 -7.69
CA GLY A 501 17.20 2.71 -9.08
C GLY A 501 15.85 2.30 -9.66
N GLU A 502 15.92 1.71 -10.86
CA GLU A 502 14.77 1.29 -11.65
C GLU A 502 14.89 -0.19 -12.05
N ASP A 503 13.77 -0.93 -11.95
CA ASP A 503 13.61 -2.18 -12.67
C ASP A 503 13.08 -1.86 -14.07
N HIS A 504 13.76 -2.30 -15.13
CA HIS A 504 13.29 -2.16 -16.52
C HIS A 504 12.77 -3.49 -17.06
N ALA A 505 11.90 -3.47 -18.06
CA ALA A 505 11.55 -4.67 -18.83
C ALA A 505 12.81 -5.35 -19.38
N GLU A 506 12.85 -6.68 -19.33
CA GLU A 506 13.97 -7.49 -19.85
C GLU A 506 14.13 -7.41 -21.37
#